data_AF-A0A940FLL5-F1
#
_entry.id   AF-A0A940FLL5-F1
#
_cell.length_a   1.000
_cell.length_b   1.000
_cell.length_c   1.000
_cell.angle_alpha   90.00
_cell.angle_beta   90.00
_cell.angle_gamma   90.00
#
_symmetry.space_group_name_H-M   'P 1'
#
loop_
_entity.id
_entity.type
_entity.pdbx_description
1 polymer ?
#
loop_
_entity_poly.entity_id
_entity_poly.type
_entity_poly.pdbx_seq_one_letter_code
_entity_poly.pdbx_strand_id
1 'polypeptide(L)'
;IRNQILFAGLEENSLSTPSVAAFLVGARYELFNNLYTIGKANAMVTDFSPNKSIFQASSSFYSGYSIGFGYNFALGPLEISAMYCDQSKRLRSYINLGIAF
;
A
#
# COMPACT_ATOMS: atom_id res chain seq x y z
N ILE A 1 -19.14 0.83 2.34
CA ILE A 1 -17.69 0.97 2.64
C ILE A 1 -17.38 2.46 2.55
N ARG A 2 -16.80 3.08 3.58
CA ARG A 2 -16.50 4.52 3.61
C ARG A 2 -15.01 4.68 3.93
N ASN A 3 -14.26 5.25 2.99
CA ASN A 3 -12.81 5.50 3.07
C ASN A 3 -11.94 4.22 3.01
N GLN A 4 -11.59 3.77 1.79
CA GLN A 4 -10.62 2.70 1.58
C GLN A 4 -9.21 3.29 1.47
N ILE A 5 -8.26 2.69 2.17
CA ILE A 5 -6.85 3.05 2.09
C ILE A 5 -6.12 1.88 1.46
N LEU A 6 -5.51 2.11 0.29
CA LEU A 6 -4.64 1.11 -0.33
C LEU A 6 -3.36 0.99 0.49
N PHE A 7 -2.97 -0.25 0.78
CA PHE A 7 -1.76 -0.58 1.52
C PHE A 7 -1.04 -1.69 0.78
N ALA A 8 0.24 -1.51 0.45
CA ALA A 8 0.94 -2.53 -0.30
C ALA A 8 1.08 -3.82 0.52
N GLY A 9 0.64 -4.92 -0.09
CA GLY A 9 0.78 -6.28 0.45
C GLY A 9 -0.34 -6.71 1.40
N LEU A 10 -1.25 -5.81 1.80
CA LEU A 10 -2.52 -6.18 2.43
C LEU A 10 -3.62 -6.35 1.39
N GLU A 11 -4.58 -7.20 1.70
CA GLU A 11 -5.73 -7.42 0.83
C GLU A 11 -6.75 -6.31 1.04
N GLU A 12 -7.41 -5.89 -0.04
CA GLU A 12 -8.50 -4.94 0.08
C GLU A 12 -9.58 -5.52 1.01
N ASN A 13 -10.12 -4.67 1.90
CA ASN A 13 -11.13 -5.07 2.88
C ASN A 13 -10.68 -6.16 3.88
N SER A 14 -9.37 -6.42 4.03
CA SER A 14 -8.90 -7.40 5.04
C SER A 14 -9.02 -6.91 6.47
N LEU A 15 -9.02 -5.59 6.67
CA LEU A 15 -9.01 -4.97 7.99
C LEU A 15 -10.06 -3.86 8.05
N SER A 16 -10.90 -3.91 9.08
CA SER A 16 -11.90 -2.87 9.37
C SER A 16 -11.65 -2.37 10.79
N THR A 17 -11.20 -1.14 10.92
CA THR A 17 -10.90 -0.50 12.20
C THR A 17 -11.57 0.88 12.26
N PRO A 18 -12.09 1.31 13.42
CA PRO A 18 -12.68 2.63 13.58
C PRO A 18 -11.65 3.77 13.55
N SER A 19 -10.35 3.48 13.69
CA SER A 19 -9.29 4.50 13.74
C SER A 19 -8.03 3.98 13.03
N VAL A 20 -7.63 4.67 11.96
CA VAL A 20 -6.48 4.30 11.12
C VAL A 20 -5.59 5.50 10.80
N ALA A 21 -4.28 5.32 10.94
CA ALA A 21 -3.25 6.26 10.55
C ALA A 21 -2.32 5.52 9.59
N ALA A 22 -2.29 5.93 8.33
CA ALA A 22 -1.49 5.31 7.30
C ALA A 22 -0.50 6.30 6.72
N PHE A 23 0.70 5.83 6.42
CA PHE A 23 1.77 6.57 5.80
C PHE A 23 2.31 5.77 4.63
N LEU A 24 2.48 6.42 3.48
CA LEU A 24 3.05 5.80 2.28
C LEU A 24 4.11 6.74 1.72
N VAL A 25 5.29 6.19 1.46
CA VAL A 25 6.37 6.85 0.73
C VAL A 25 6.61 6.10 -0.58
N GLY A 26 6.71 6.82 -1.67
CA GLY A 26 6.97 6.27 -3.00
C GLY A 26 8.13 7.00 -3.66
N ALA A 27 9.05 6.23 -4.24
CA ALA A 27 10.12 6.73 -5.10
C ALA A 27 9.92 6.15 -6.50
N ARG A 28 9.78 7.04 -7.48
CA ARG A 28 9.65 6.68 -8.90
C ARG A 28 10.92 7.13 -9.62
N TYR A 29 11.47 6.25 -10.44
CA TYR A 29 12.64 6.53 -11.27
C TYR A 29 12.34 6.16 -12.72
N GLU A 30 12.56 7.11 -13.64
CA GLU A 30 12.41 6.89 -15.08
C GLU A 30 13.73 6.33 -15.63
N LEU A 31 13.66 5.13 -16.21
CA LEU A 31 14.82 4.40 -16.72
C LEU A 31 15.13 4.82 -18.17
N PHE A 32 14.11 4.81 -19.02
CA PHE A 32 14.17 5.13 -20.44
C PHE A 32 12.84 5.79 -20.87
N ASN A 33 12.78 6.33 -22.09
CA ASN A 33 11.56 6.94 -22.64
C ASN A 33 10.32 6.10 -22.31
N ASN A 34 9.48 6.64 -21.43
CA ASN A 34 8.21 6.07 -20.99
C ASN A 34 8.29 4.83 -20.08
N LEU A 35 9.47 4.28 -19.79
CA LEU A 35 9.67 3.16 -18.87
C LEU A 35 10.18 3.67 -17.52
N TYR A 36 9.47 3.33 -16.45
CA TYR A 36 9.83 3.71 -15.09
C TYR A 36 9.74 2.53 -14.14
N THR A 37 10.49 2.62 -13.04
CA THR A 37 10.34 1.74 -11.90
C THR A 37 9.83 2.56 -10.71
N ILE A 38 9.07 1.91 -9.84
CA ILE A 38 8.51 2.53 -8.66
C ILE A 38 8.71 1.62 -7.46
N GLY A 39 9.36 2.14 -6.43
CA GLY A 39 9.44 1.52 -5.11
C GLY A 39 8.52 2.27 -4.16
N LYS A 40 7.68 1.57 -3.41
CA LYS A 40 6.85 2.16 -2.36
C LYS A 40 7.06 1.41 -1.06
N ALA A 41 7.03 2.13 0.05
CA ALA A 41 6.99 1.58 1.38
C ALA A 41 5.85 2.24 2.15
N ASN A 42 5.10 1.44 2.90
CA ASN A 42 3.93 1.89 3.62
C ASN A 42 3.91 1.31 5.03
N ALA A 43 3.42 2.13 5.95
CA ALA A 43 3.24 1.80 7.35
C ALA A 43 1.85 2.22 7.79
N MET A 44 1.20 1.41 8.61
CA MET A 44 -0.14 1.69 9.12
C MET A 44 -0.23 1.32 10.58
N VAL A 45 -0.86 2.20 11.35
CA VAL A 45 -1.20 2.01 12.76
C VAL A 45 -2.70 2.06 12.90
N THR A 46 -3.25 1.07 13.60
CA THR A 46 -4.70 0.97 13.83
C THR A 46 -5.04 1.04 15.31
N ASP A 47 -6.29 1.36 15.60
CA ASP A 47 -6.87 1.24 16.94
C ASP A 47 -6.31 2.20 18.02
N PHE A 48 -5.99 3.44 17.64
CA PHE A 48 -5.52 4.50 18.54
C PHE A 48 -6.62 5.23 19.36
N SER A 49 -7.78 4.60 19.56
CA SER A 49 -8.88 5.27 20.27
C SER A 49 -8.59 5.40 21.78
N PRO A 50 -8.77 6.60 22.37
CA PRO A 50 -8.44 6.86 23.78
C PRO A 50 -9.35 6.17 24.80
N ASN A 51 -10.45 5.54 24.35
CA ASN A 51 -11.46 4.96 25.24
C ASN A 51 -11.29 3.44 25.47
N LYS A 52 -10.13 2.86 25.15
CA LYS A 52 -9.82 1.44 25.41
C LYS A 52 -9.17 1.26 26.77
N SER A 53 -9.74 0.37 27.58
CA SER A 53 -9.18 -0.10 28.84
C SER A 53 -7.75 -0.63 28.62
N ILE A 54 -6.86 -0.39 29.60
CA ILE A 54 -5.41 -0.61 29.57
C ILE A 54 -5.00 -2.04 29.14
N PHE A 55 -5.93 -2.99 29.21
CA PHE A 55 -5.77 -4.40 28.80
C PHE A 55 -6.04 -4.70 27.32
N GLN A 56 -6.57 -3.77 26.52
CA GLN A 56 -6.90 -3.95 25.09
C GLN A 56 -6.23 -2.94 24.15
N ALA A 57 -5.31 -2.12 24.67
CA ALA A 57 -4.57 -1.11 23.93
C ALA A 57 -3.43 -1.69 23.08
N SER A 58 -3.65 -2.84 22.43
CA SER A 58 -2.69 -3.40 21.47
C SER A 58 -2.84 -2.69 20.14
N SER A 59 -2.17 -1.55 20.00
CA SER A 59 -1.98 -0.86 18.72
C SER A 59 -1.31 -1.83 17.75
N SER A 60 -1.98 -2.18 16.66
CA SER A 60 -1.43 -3.07 15.65
C SER A 60 -0.69 -2.25 14.61
N PHE A 61 0.59 -2.56 14.43
CA PHE A 61 1.47 -1.95 13.44
C PHE A 61 1.59 -2.88 12.23
N TYR A 62 1.41 -2.31 11.04
CA TYR A 62 1.54 -3.01 9.78
C TYR A 62 2.59 -2.31 8.92
N SER A 63 3.46 -3.09 8.29
CA SER A 63 4.41 -2.60 7.29
C SER A 63 4.27 -3.38 5.98
N GLY A 64 4.44 -2.65 4.88
CA GLY A 64 4.34 -3.18 3.53
C GLY A 64 5.31 -2.48 2.60
N TYR A 65 5.73 -3.22 1.59
CA TYR A 65 6.68 -2.77 0.58
C TYR A 65 6.15 -3.19 -0.78
N SER A 66 6.31 -2.34 -1.80
CA SER A 66 6.06 -2.72 -3.18
C SER A 66 7.18 -2.27 -4.07
N ILE A 67 7.50 -3.09 -5.05
CA ILE A 67 8.35 -2.71 -6.17
C ILE A 67 7.63 -3.01 -7.47
N GLY A 68 7.68 -2.08 -8.41
CA GLY A 68 6.98 -2.20 -9.66
C GLY A 68 7.73 -1.59 -10.83
N PHE A 69 7.27 -1.97 -12.01
CA PHE A 69 7.67 -1.44 -13.29
C PHE A 69 6.43 -0.92 -13.99
N GLY A 70 6.56 0.25 -14.58
CA GLY A 70 5.48 0.86 -15.33
C GLY A 70 5.95 1.36 -16.68
N TYR A 71 5.03 1.32 -17.65
CA TYR A 71 5.23 1.86 -18.97
C TYR A 71 4.11 2.87 -19.28
N ASN A 72 4.49 4.09 -19.63
CA ASN A 72 3.57 5.16 -20.01
C ASN A 72 3.16 4.99 -21.48
N PHE A 73 2.00 4.38 -21.75
CA PHE A 73 1.41 4.38 -23.09
C PHE A 73 0.70 5.72 -23.37
N ALA A 74 0.47 6.02 -24.65
CA ALA A 74 -0.30 7.20 -25.06
C ALA A 74 -1.74 7.23 -24.50
N LEU A 75 -2.30 6.05 -24.20
CA LEU A 75 -3.64 5.87 -23.63
C LEU A 75 -3.66 5.79 -22.10
N GLY A 76 -2.49 5.82 -21.44
CA GLY A 76 -2.35 5.78 -19.99
C GLY A 76 -1.19 4.91 -19.49
N PRO A 77 -0.79 5.06 -18.22
CA PRO A 77 0.26 4.25 -17.61
C PRO A 77 -0.25 2.82 -17.34
N LEU A 78 0.56 1.83 -17.71
CA LEU A 78 0.46 0.44 -17.24
C LEU A 78 1.50 0.25 -16.15
N GLU A 79 1.10 -0.15 -14.95
CA GLU A 79 2.01 -0.49 -13.85
C GLU A 79 1.80 -1.93 -13.41
N ILE A 80 2.89 -2.67 -13.26
CA ILE A 80 2.93 -4.02 -12.69
C ILE A 80 3.81 -3.94 -11.46
N SER A 81 3.25 -4.26 -10.30
CA SER A 81 3.91 -4.17 -9.00
C SER A 81 3.84 -5.50 -8.26
N ALA A 82 4.94 -5.88 -7.64
CA ALA A 82 4.99 -6.93 -6.63
C ALA A 82 4.96 -6.28 -5.25
N MET A 83 4.02 -6.68 -4.42
CA MET A 83 3.79 -6.17 -3.08
C MET A 83 4.09 -7.26 -2.05
N TYR A 84 4.75 -6.89 -0.96
CA TYR A 84 5.09 -7.75 0.15
C TYR A 84 4.63 -7.10 1.45
N CYS A 85 3.99 -7.86 2.33
CA CYS A 85 3.62 -7.42 3.67
C CYS A 85 4.26 -8.34 4.70
N ASP A 86 4.90 -7.73 5.71
CA ASP A 86 5.62 -8.44 6.76
C ASP A 86 4.67 -9.28 7.64
N GLN A 87 3.50 -8.73 8.00
CA GLN A 87 2.49 -9.42 8.81
C GLN A 87 1.86 -10.62 8.08
N SER A 88 1.61 -10.51 6.77
CA SER A 88 1.00 -11.60 6.01
C SER A 88 2.04 -12.62 5.51
N LYS A 89 3.32 -12.22 5.38
CA LYS A 89 4.41 -12.98 4.74
C LYS A 89 4.06 -13.48 3.33
N ARG A 90 3.16 -12.78 2.64
CA ARG A 90 2.69 -13.13 1.29
C ARG A 90 3.19 -12.10 0.29
N LEU A 91 3.71 -12.60 -0.83
CA LEU A 91 3.98 -11.80 -2.02
C LEU A 91 2.71 -11.76 -2.87
N ARG A 92 2.29 -10.58 -3.29
CA ARG A 92 1.11 -10.36 -4.14
C ARG A 92 1.50 -9.55 -5.35
N SER A 93 0.95 -9.90 -6.51
CA SER A 93 1.10 -9.14 -7.74
C SER A 93 -0.09 -8.19 -7.90
N TYR A 94 0.17 -6.95 -8.27
CA TYR A 94 -0.83 -5.91 -8.50
C TYR A 94 -0.59 -5.28 -9.87
N ILE A 95 -1.64 -5.13 -10.65
CA ILE A 95 -1.58 -4.52 -11.99
C ILE A 95 -2.52 -3.31 -11.96
N ASN A 96 -1.99 -2.14 -12.30
CA ASN A 96 -2.77 -0.93 -12.47
C ASN A 96 -2.74 -0.48 -13.94
N LEU A 97 -3.90 -0.05 -14.43
CA LEU A 97 -4.13 0.38 -15.81
C LEU A 97 -4.85 1.74 -15.77
N GLY A 98 -4.16 2.79 -16.18
CA GLY A 98 -4.79 4.07 -16.57
C GLY A 98 -4.88 5.15 -15.50
N ILE A 99 -4.64 4.86 -14.21
CA ILE A 99 -4.56 5.89 -13.16
C ILE A 99 -3.26 5.73 -12.38
N ALA A 100 -2.33 6.67 -12.56
CA ALA A 100 -1.13 6.74 -11.73
C ALA A 100 -1.53 7.04 -10.28
N PHE A 101 -0.98 6.28 -9.34
CA PHE A 101 -1.27 6.35 -7.90
C PHE A 101 0.01 6.51 -7.10
#